data_AF-A0A814CYG8-F1
#
_entry.id   AF-A0A814CYG8-F1
#
_cell.length_a   1.000
_cell.length_b   1.000
_cell.length_c   1.000
_cell.angle_alpha   90.00
_cell.angle_beta   90.00
_cell.angle_gamma   90.00
#
_symmetry.space_group_name_H-M   'P 1'
#
loop_
_entity.id
_entity.type
_entity.pdbx_description
1 polymer ?
#
loop_
_entity_poly.entity_id
_entity_poly.type
_entity_poly.pdbx_seq_one_letter_code
_entity_poly.pdbx_strand_id
1 'polypeptide(L)'
;MHHQMPPHPMHHPQHPLLSNQLQPINPETHTSMWLDDPYNVSNAPASQRDSGFNSRPASLRSIDSAVTNTTGPIHHGPTTPAGYEQLPPPLPPDHENMHPQYAEMQPANAPLSRPDPNQVIPELLTLLMEDDPVIVREAITVTQMLVKEGGDARSEVIRNRDLIIALLESFSKDVGDGKIIYALASLFHSLSQQQEGLRAILECSGIPRLIQILDSPDNIVNFVITTLHNFLIVLQEQSANEIDRVNGTQSFIHLLQSANDKLLTLVSDCLLKMTSYNLNSKLYIQNSEECLQRLLHIFDTSKYDKLLLTISKLFPIISSGNEVIKKLFLQYNALSIFEKQIKTTKSIRIRHNCLIALRNISDQATRMRDVDSLIQQLTGIVVTDDQQSVLCSLGILSNLTADNRTNKSLLVKLNGVQGIMQRLMMNADGNDDIIEGALCTLRHVTARHDFENEAREAVRKSYGIGNIIKLLRDKNFKEHWGIIKASVGLIKNLALSPSIIPQLCEQNAVRRLIELLVNVDRERMKLYEENRHQYLHQFDVMIELIVGALNNFAKDLSCKTIIKETNVVAIFVRYSHLPSCSLQQISSNLLKELNIDRDRVQSSDSSSYQQSYNNTLIDSRHNRQ
;
A
#
# COMPACT_ATOMS: atom_id res chain seq x y z
N MET A 1 54.52 67.26 0.16
CA MET A 1 53.64 66.52 1.08
C MET A 1 52.72 65.61 0.26
N HIS A 2 52.35 64.48 0.84
CA HIS A 2 52.15 63.18 0.20
C HIS A 2 51.08 63.03 -0.91
N HIS A 3 51.36 61.95 -1.66
CA HIS A 3 50.81 61.42 -2.89
C HIS A 3 49.29 61.25 -3.06
N GLN A 4 48.96 61.39 -4.35
CA GLN A 4 47.72 61.22 -5.10
C GLN A 4 47.05 59.83 -4.97
N MET A 5 45.70 59.86 -4.93
CA MET A 5 44.84 58.75 -5.39
C MET A 5 44.95 58.57 -6.92
N PRO A 6 44.43 57.48 -7.53
CA PRO A 6 42.99 57.42 -7.92
C PRO A 6 42.43 55.96 -7.97
N PRO A 7 41.29 55.67 -8.63
CA PRO A 7 39.92 55.82 -8.12
C PRO A 7 39.08 54.51 -8.13
N HIS A 8 37.87 54.59 -7.55
CA HIS A 8 36.83 53.55 -7.43
C HIS A 8 36.43 52.84 -8.75
N PRO A 9 35.82 51.63 -8.65
CA PRO A 9 34.35 51.55 -8.86
C PRO A 9 33.55 50.49 -8.05
N MET A 10 32.28 50.84 -7.84
CA MET A 10 31.03 50.05 -7.82
C MET A 10 30.82 48.86 -6.85
N HIS A 11 29.75 49.02 -6.04
CA HIS A 11 29.16 48.08 -5.08
C HIS A 11 28.28 47.00 -5.74
N HIS A 12 28.41 45.75 -5.27
CA HIS A 12 27.31 44.78 -5.12
C HIS A 12 27.45 44.09 -3.75
N PRO A 13 26.37 43.91 -2.97
CA PRO A 13 26.47 43.42 -1.59
C PRO A 13 26.53 41.87 -1.53
N GLN A 14 27.52 41.37 -0.79
CA GLN A 14 27.65 39.96 -0.40
C GLN A 14 26.79 39.67 0.84
N HIS A 15 25.99 38.60 0.78
CA HIS A 15 25.40 37.95 1.95
C HIS A 15 26.42 37.01 2.62
N PRO A 16 26.52 36.98 3.96
CA PRO A 16 27.43 36.09 4.66
C PRO A 16 26.86 34.67 4.82
N LEU A 17 27.72 33.68 4.60
CA LEU A 17 27.52 32.27 4.89
C LEU A 17 27.30 32.05 6.40
N LEU A 18 26.11 31.59 6.76
CA LEU A 18 25.81 31.05 8.09
C LEU A 18 26.06 29.54 8.10
N SER A 19 27.08 29.15 8.85
CA SER A 19 27.36 27.80 9.32
C SER A 19 26.22 27.29 10.21
N ASN A 20 25.39 26.38 9.71
CA ASN A 20 24.43 25.62 10.53
C ASN A 20 25.03 24.27 10.90
N GLN A 21 25.24 24.09 12.20
CA GLN A 21 25.54 22.82 12.85
C GLN A 21 24.33 21.87 12.68
N LEU A 22 24.49 20.84 11.85
CA LEU A 22 23.58 19.71 11.78
C LEU A 22 23.87 18.77 12.97
N GLN A 23 22.90 18.62 13.87
CA GLN A 23 22.86 17.54 14.84
C GLN A 23 22.52 16.21 14.13
N PRO A 24 23.08 15.06 14.54
CA PRO A 24 22.87 13.80 13.86
C PRO A 24 21.44 13.27 14.07
N ILE A 25 20.78 12.97 12.95
CA ILE A 25 19.48 12.34 12.84
C ILE A 25 19.61 10.86 13.21
N ASN A 26 18.66 10.37 14.01
CA ASN A 26 18.57 9.01 14.55
C ASN A 26 18.22 7.99 13.44
N PRO A 27 18.98 6.91 13.19
CA PRO A 27 18.63 5.91 12.19
C PRO A 27 17.75 4.81 12.81
N GLU A 28 16.46 5.08 12.99
CA GLU A 28 15.44 4.04 13.11
C GLU A 28 14.60 4.02 11.83
N THR A 29 15.18 3.49 10.75
CA THR A 29 14.45 3.11 9.53
C THR A 29 14.75 1.66 9.22
N HIS A 30 13.69 0.87 9.08
CA HIS A 30 13.69 -0.59 8.90
C HIS A 30 14.56 -1.03 7.72
N THR A 31 15.60 -1.82 7.98
CA THR A 31 16.36 -2.56 6.97
C THR A 31 16.12 -4.06 7.18
N SER A 32 15.36 -4.68 6.26
CA SER A 32 15.29 -6.15 6.16
C SER A 32 16.30 -6.62 5.12
N MET A 33 17.40 -7.24 5.57
CA MET A 33 18.33 -7.99 4.70
C MET A 33 18.53 -9.37 5.30
N TRP A 34 17.93 -10.38 4.67
CA TRP A 34 18.42 -11.74 4.67
C TRP A 34 18.31 -12.23 3.23
N LEU A 35 19.45 -12.29 2.54
CA LEU A 35 19.62 -13.02 1.30
C LEU A 35 20.64 -14.12 1.57
N ASP A 36 20.21 -15.34 1.32
CA ASP A 36 21.06 -16.47 0.97
C ASP A 36 21.80 -16.15 -0.34
N ASP A 37 23.02 -16.67 -0.47
CA ASP A 37 23.85 -16.58 -1.67
C ASP A 37 24.66 -17.90 -1.81
N PRO A 38 25.17 -18.27 -2.99
CA PRO A 38 24.40 -18.91 -4.06
C PRO A 38 24.94 -20.30 -4.49
N TYR A 39 24.10 -21.05 -5.20
CA TYR A 39 24.38 -22.11 -6.20
C TYR A 39 25.64 -22.99 -6.06
N ASN A 40 25.44 -24.29 -5.82
CA ASN A 40 26.13 -25.31 -6.62
C ASN A 40 25.31 -26.59 -6.82
N VAL A 41 25.38 -27.12 -8.04
CA VAL A 41 24.56 -28.18 -8.65
C VAL A 41 25.05 -29.57 -8.21
N SER A 42 24.14 -30.52 -7.90
CA SER A 42 24.08 -31.88 -8.49
C SER A 42 23.24 -32.89 -7.67
N ASN A 43 22.25 -33.49 -8.37
CA ASN A 43 21.67 -34.84 -8.27
C ASN A 43 20.94 -35.36 -6.99
N ALA A 44 19.70 -35.81 -7.23
CA ALA A 44 18.69 -36.41 -6.34
C ALA A 44 18.96 -37.92 -6.02
N PRO A 45 18.04 -38.72 -5.39
CA PRO A 45 16.79 -38.43 -4.66
C PRO A 45 16.58 -39.19 -3.31
N ALA A 46 15.44 -38.89 -2.66
CA ALA A 46 14.62 -39.71 -1.75
C ALA A 46 14.96 -39.78 -0.23
N SER A 47 14.22 -39.03 0.60
CA SER A 47 13.10 -39.56 1.42
C SER A 47 12.73 -38.65 2.61
N GLN A 48 11.41 -38.49 2.80
CA GLN A 48 10.65 -38.19 4.04
C GLN A 48 10.86 -36.88 4.83
N ARG A 49 9.73 -36.14 4.91
CA ARG A 49 9.18 -35.33 6.02
C ARG A 49 10.11 -34.32 6.71
N ASP A 50 9.82 -33.02 6.55
CA ASP A 50 9.33 -32.19 7.66
C ASP A 50 8.98 -30.75 7.23
N SER A 51 8.12 -30.16 8.06
CA SER A 51 7.50 -28.84 8.09
C SER A 51 8.33 -27.64 7.60
N GLY A 52 7.82 -26.91 6.60
CA GLY A 52 8.32 -25.60 6.20
C GLY A 52 7.42 -24.47 6.69
N PHE A 53 7.84 -23.77 7.75
CA PHE A 53 7.25 -22.52 8.25
C PHE A 53 8.09 -21.33 7.75
N ASN A 54 7.45 -20.38 7.04
CA ASN A 54 8.07 -19.15 6.56
C ASN A 54 7.28 -17.94 7.08
N SER A 55 7.84 -17.22 8.06
CA SER A 55 7.27 -16.00 8.63
C SER A 55 8.13 -14.78 8.25
N ARG A 56 7.61 -13.92 7.36
CA ARG A 56 8.22 -12.68 6.85
C ARG A 56 7.79 -11.45 7.68
N PRO A 57 8.63 -10.40 7.83
CA PRO A 57 8.30 -9.18 8.59
C PRO A 57 7.37 -8.19 7.85
N ALA A 58 6.66 -7.37 8.64
CA ALA A 58 5.48 -6.58 8.31
C ALA A 58 5.68 -5.23 7.57
N SER A 59 6.61 -5.13 6.61
CA SER A 59 6.80 -3.89 5.81
C SER A 59 6.77 -4.08 4.29
N LEU A 60 6.43 -5.26 3.78
CA LEU A 60 6.14 -5.47 2.35
C LEU A 60 4.98 -6.45 2.19
N ARG A 61 3.75 -5.93 2.27
CA ARG A 61 2.62 -6.47 1.52
C ARG A 61 1.87 -5.29 0.90
N SER A 62 2.14 -5.05 -0.38
CA SER A 62 1.09 -4.63 -1.30
C SER A 62 -0.07 -5.57 -1.05
N ILE A 63 -1.24 -5.03 -0.71
CA ILE A 63 -2.47 -5.81 -0.72
C ILE A 63 -2.68 -6.17 -2.19
N ASP A 64 -2.35 -7.41 -2.56
CA ASP A 64 -2.76 -7.95 -3.84
C ASP A 64 -4.28 -7.87 -3.90
N SER A 65 -4.77 -6.98 -4.74
CA SER A 65 -6.17 -6.83 -5.09
C SER A 65 -6.60 -8.02 -5.95
N ALA A 66 -6.69 -9.21 -5.36
CA ALA A 66 -7.44 -10.33 -5.91
C ALA A 66 -8.87 -10.30 -5.35
N VAL A 67 -9.67 -9.33 -5.83
CA VAL A 67 -11.13 -9.43 -5.73
C VAL A 67 -11.58 -10.13 -7.00
N THR A 68 -11.81 -11.44 -6.88
CA THR A 68 -12.51 -12.22 -7.90
C THR A 68 -13.92 -11.67 -8.08
N ASN A 69 -14.26 -11.35 -9.32
CA ASN A 69 -15.62 -11.07 -9.75
C ASN A 69 -16.45 -12.35 -9.67
N THR A 70 -17.43 -12.39 -8.78
CA THR A 70 -18.57 -13.32 -8.87
C THR A 70 -19.86 -12.54 -8.72
N THR A 71 -20.39 -12.08 -9.86
CA THR A 71 -21.79 -11.68 -10.00
C THR A 71 -22.60 -12.91 -10.40
N GLY A 72 -23.26 -13.54 -9.43
CA GLY A 72 -24.36 -14.47 -9.65
C GLY A 72 -25.64 -13.87 -9.03
N PRO A 73 -26.80 -13.87 -9.72
CA PRO A 73 -27.99 -13.20 -9.23
C PRO A 73 -28.71 -14.06 -8.18
N ILE A 74 -28.99 -13.46 -7.02
CA ILE A 74 -29.86 -14.02 -5.98
C ILE A 74 -31.30 -13.60 -6.32
N HIS A 75 -32.11 -14.57 -6.77
CA HIS A 75 -33.55 -14.42 -6.90
C HIS A 75 -34.21 -14.55 -5.52
N HIS A 76 -34.88 -13.48 -5.08
CA HIS A 76 -35.86 -13.53 -4.01
C HIS A 76 -37.12 -14.27 -4.51
N GLY A 77 -37.52 -15.32 -3.81
CA GLY A 77 -38.87 -15.86 -3.90
C GLY A 77 -39.86 -14.97 -3.13
N PRO A 78 -41.13 -14.98 -3.55
CA PRO A 78 -42.19 -15.07 -2.57
C PRO A 78 -43.18 -16.18 -2.92
N THR A 79 -43.71 -16.73 -1.84
CA THR A 79 -44.78 -17.71 -1.67
C THR A 79 -46.06 -17.43 -2.46
N THR A 80 -46.59 -18.45 -3.13
CA THR A 80 -47.98 -18.57 -3.64
C THR A 80 -48.99 -18.86 -2.52
N PRO A 81 -50.30 -18.63 -2.76
CA PRO A 81 -51.16 -19.79 -3.02
C PRO A 81 -52.23 -19.64 -4.13
N ALA A 82 -52.35 -20.74 -4.89
CA ALA A 82 -53.49 -21.38 -5.58
C ALA A 82 -54.77 -20.61 -5.99
N GLY A 83 -55.16 -20.82 -7.26
CA GLY A 83 -56.52 -20.67 -7.80
C GLY A 83 -56.61 -21.29 -9.21
N TYR A 84 -57.56 -22.21 -9.41
CA TYR A 84 -57.77 -23.10 -10.57
C TYR A 84 -58.54 -22.45 -11.73
N GLU A 85 -58.29 -22.88 -12.98
CA GLU A 85 -59.27 -23.02 -14.10
C GLU A 85 -58.55 -23.63 -15.34
N GLN A 86 -58.59 -24.95 -15.55
CA GLN A 86 -59.49 -25.74 -16.45
C GLN A 86 -59.41 -25.44 -17.97
N LEU A 87 -58.84 -26.40 -18.70
CA LEU A 87 -58.87 -26.57 -20.17
C LEU A 87 -60.12 -27.34 -20.62
N PRO A 88 -60.71 -27.08 -21.81
CA PRO A 88 -61.74 -27.94 -22.39
C PRO A 88 -61.19 -29.09 -23.26
N PRO A 89 -61.96 -30.19 -23.45
CA PRO A 89 -61.55 -31.41 -24.17
C PRO A 89 -61.91 -31.41 -25.68
N PRO A 90 -61.52 -32.45 -26.46
CA PRO A 90 -61.53 -32.44 -27.94
C PRO A 90 -62.77 -33.13 -28.56
N LEU A 91 -63.00 -32.90 -29.87
CA LEU A 91 -63.97 -33.64 -30.70
C LEU A 91 -63.38 -34.01 -32.10
N PRO A 92 -63.64 -35.22 -32.64
CA PRO A 92 -63.31 -35.68 -34.01
C PRO A 92 -64.58 -35.91 -34.89
N PRO A 93 -64.55 -36.61 -36.05
CA PRO A 93 -64.03 -36.25 -37.39
C PRO A 93 -65.10 -36.30 -38.53
N ASP A 94 -64.65 -36.04 -39.77
CA ASP A 94 -65.22 -36.38 -41.12
C ASP A 94 -66.37 -35.55 -41.76
N HIS A 95 -66.09 -34.88 -42.89
CA HIS A 95 -66.37 -35.35 -44.27
C HIS A 95 -66.12 -34.27 -45.35
N GLU A 96 -65.15 -34.57 -46.21
CA GLU A 96 -65.14 -34.53 -47.68
C GLU A 96 -65.47 -33.26 -48.54
N ASN A 97 -64.48 -32.99 -49.40
CA ASN A 97 -64.54 -32.65 -50.84
C ASN A 97 -64.92 -31.23 -51.30
N MET A 98 -63.92 -30.47 -51.76
CA MET A 98 -63.57 -30.42 -53.20
C MET A 98 -62.26 -29.63 -53.43
N HIS A 99 -61.30 -30.26 -54.12
CA HIS A 99 -60.11 -29.62 -54.69
C HIS A 99 -60.49 -28.70 -55.87
N PRO A 100 -59.71 -27.62 -56.08
CA PRO A 100 -59.20 -27.35 -57.42
C PRO A 100 -57.67 -27.44 -57.50
N GLN A 101 -57.24 -27.74 -58.71
CA GLN A 101 -55.89 -28.08 -59.13
C GLN A 101 -54.87 -26.93 -58.97
N TYR A 102 -53.64 -27.38 -58.72
CA TYR A 102 -52.37 -26.68 -58.71
C TYR A 102 -52.20 -25.65 -59.85
N ALA A 103 -51.94 -24.41 -59.48
CA ALA A 103 -51.12 -23.49 -60.27
C ALA A 103 -49.77 -23.38 -59.56
N GLU A 104 -48.69 -23.76 -60.24
CA GLU A 104 -47.32 -23.54 -59.79
C GLU A 104 -47.10 -22.04 -59.53
N MET A 105 -47.12 -21.63 -58.25
CA MET A 105 -46.57 -20.35 -57.85
C MET A 105 -45.06 -20.51 -57.72
N GLN A 106 -44.36 -19.84 -58.63
CA GLN A 106 -42.92 -19.62 -58.60
C GLN A 106 -42.44 -19.27 -57.18
N PRO A 107 -41.30 -19.80 -56.71
CA PRO A 107 -40.75 -19.37 -55.44
C PRO A 107 -40.49 -17.87 -55.52
N ALA A 108 -41.04 -17.13 -54.56
CA ALA A 108 -40.77 -15.71 -54.40
C ALA A 108 -39.25 -15.50 -54.44
N ASN A 109 -38.80 -14.58 -55.31
CA ASN A 109 -37.39 -14.23 -55.46
C ASN A 109 -36.74 -14.10 -54.08
N ALA A 110 -35.63 -14.83 -53.89
CA ALA A 110 -34.74 -14.66 -52.75
C ALA A 110 -34.47 -13.15 -52.57
N PRO A 111 -34.39 -12.64 -51.32
CA PRO A 111 -33.93 -11.27 -51.12
C PRO A 111 -32.60 -11.11 -51.85
N LEU A 112 -32.48 -10.02 -52.64
CA LEU A 112 -31.27 -9.63 -53.37
C LEU A 112 -30.04 -10.05 -52.55
N SER A 113 -29.20 -10.90 -53.14
CA SER A 113 -27.97 -11.40 -52.54
C SER A 113 -27.24 -10.20 -51.94
N ARG A 114 -27.18 -10.12 -50.61
CA ARG A 114 -26.40 -9.07 -49.95
C ARG A 114 -24.97 -9.22 -50.46
N PRO A 115 -24.31 -8.12 -50.84
CA PRO A 115 -22.96 -8.22 -51.38
C PRO A 115 -22.07 -8.95 -50.37
N ASP A 116 -21.35 -9.95 -50.84
CA ASP A 116 -20.41 -10.72 -50.03
C ASP A 116 -19.42 -9.72 -49.39
N PRO A 117 -19.20 -9.75 -48.06
CA PRO A 117 -18.23 -8.88 -47.40
C PRO A 117 -16.86 -8.86 -48.11
N ASN A 118 -16.44 -9.97 -48.74
CA ASN A 118 -15.21 -10.04 -49.53
C ASN A 118 -15.22 -9.15 -50.78
N GLN A 119 -16.39 -8.85 -51.34
CA GLN A 119 -16.56 -7.94 -52.48
C GLN A 119 -16.62 -6.48 -52.05
N VAL A 120 -17.08 -6.21 -50.81
CA VAL A 120 -17.26 -4.84 -50.30
C VAL A 120 -15.95 -4.24 -49.78
N ILE A 121 -15.06 -5.04 -49.19
CA ILE A 121 -13.81 -4.52 -48.58
C ILE A 121 -12.87 -3.81 -49.59
N PRO A 122 -12.61 -4.35 -50.79
CA PRO A 122 -11.76 -3.66 -51.77
C PRO A 122 -12.30 -2.28 -52.20
N GLU A 123 -13.62 -2.15 -52.29
CA GLU A 123 -14.27 -0.87 -52.59
C GLU A 123 -14.12 0.09 -51.40
N LEU A 124 -14.34 -0.37 -50.17
CA LEU A 124 -14.12 0.44 -48.97
C LEU A 124 -12.68 0.95 -48.86
N LEU A 125 -11.68 0.11 -49.18
CA LEU A 125 -10.28 0.52 -49.22
C LEU A 125 -10.05 1.65 -50.22
N THR A 126 -10.70 1.60 -51.39
CA THR A 126 -10.61 2.65 -52.41
C THR A 126 -11.25 3.94 -51.90
N LEU A 127 -12.45 3.86 -51.31
CA LEU A 127 -13.16 5.02 -50.78
C LEU A 127 -12.43 5.70 -49.60
N LEU A 128 -11.66 4.96 -48.80
CA LEU A 128 -10.82 5.52 -47.72
C LEU A 128 -9.57 6.27 -48.23
N MET A 129 -9.24 6.14 -49.53
CA MET A 129 -8.12 6.86 -50.15
C MET A 129 -8.55 8.14 -50.87
N GLU A 130 -9.85 8.40 -50.98
CA GLU A 130 -10.39 9.62 -51.57
C GLU A 130 -10.09 10.87 -50.72
N ASP A 131 -9.97 12.03 -51.38
CA ASP A 131 -9.71 13.31 -50.71
C ASP A 131 -10.97 13.94 -50.09
N ASP A 132 -12.17 13.49 -50.50
CA ASP A 132 -13.43 14.04 -50.00
C ASP A 132 -13.76 13.44 -48.61
N PRO A 133 -13.76 14.27 -47.54
CA PRO A 133 -14.02 13.79 -46.17
C PRO A 133 -15.42 13.18 -46.01
N VAL A 134 -16.39 13.56 -46.85
CA VAL A 134 -17.72 12.96 -46.83
C VAL A 134 -17.69 11.52 -47.33
N ILE A 135 -16.93 11.23 -48.38
CA ILE A 135 -16.77 9.89 -48.94
C ILE A 135 -16.02 8.99 -47.93
N VAL A 136 -14.92 9.49 -47.37
CA VAL A 136 -14.16 8.79 -46.33
C VAL A 136 -15.05 8.47 -45.13
N ARG A 137 -15.86 9.43 -44.66
CA ARG A 137 -16.79 9.21 -43.55
C ARG A 137 -17.87 8.16 -43.87
N GLU A 138 -18.39 8.15 -45.09
CA GLU A 138 -19.38 7.16 -45.50
C GLU A 138 -18.77 5.75 -45.55
N ALA A 139 -17.55 5.61 -46.07
CA ALA A 139 -16.82 4.34 -46.04
C ALA A 139 -16.60 3.82 -44.60
N ILE A 140 -16.25 4.70 -43.66
CA ILE A 140 -16.14 4.35 -42.23
C ILE A 140 -17.50 3.90 -41.66
N THR A 141 -18.58 4.59 -42.03
CA THR A 141 -19.95 4.29 -41.56
C THR A 141 -20.42 2.93 -42.07
N VAL A 142 -20.21 2.63 -43.35
CA VAL A 142 -20.50 1.32 -43.94
C VAL A 142 -19.68 0.23 -43.25
N THR A 143 -18.39 0.47 -43.01
CA THR A 143 -17.55 -0.48 -42.25
C THR A 143 -18.11 -0.72 -40.84
N GLN A 144 -18.58 0.33 -40.16
CA GLN A 144 -19.20 0.19 -38.84
C GLN A 144 -20.50 -0.61 -38.89
N MET A 145 -21.29 -0.48 -39.95
CA MET A 145 -22.49 -1.31 -40.15
C MET A 145 -22.12 -2.80 -40.25
N LEU A 146 -21.09 -3.15 -41.03
CA LEU A 146 -20.61 -4.53 -41.16
C LEU A 146 -20.14 -5.10 -39.80
N VAL A 147 -19.43 -4.30 -39.01
CA VAL A 147 -18.99 -4.71 -37.65
C VAL A 147 -20.19 -4.92 -36.71
N LYS A 148 -21.22 -4.07 -36.78
CA LYS A 148 -22.42 -4.17 -35.94
C LYS A 148 -23.36 -5.31 -36.36
N GLU A 149 -23.41 -5.65 -37.65
CA GLU A 149 -24.19 -6.78 -38.17
C GLU A 149 -23.71 -8.11 -37.58
N GLY A 150 -22.41 -8.23 -37.30
CA GLY A 150 -21.83 -9.43 -36.69
C GLY A 150 -21.58 -10.54 -37.71
N GLY A 151 -21.49 -11.79 -37.23
CA GLY A 151 -21.28 -12.96 -38.09
C GLY A 151 -20.03 -12.89 -38.97
N ASP A 152 -20.17 -13.33 -40.22
CA ASP A 152 -19.08 -13.39 -41.19
C ASP A 152 -18.58 -12.01 -41.60
N ALA A 153 -19.48 -11.02 -41.75
CA ALA A 153 -19.12 -9.65 -42.14
C ALA A 153 -18.14 -9.00 -41.14
N ARG A 154 -18.46 -9.06 -39.84
CA ARG A 154 -17.56 -8.59 -38.78
C ARG A 154 -16.25 -9.38 -38.76
N SER A 155 -16.33 -10.70 -38.92
CA SER A 155 -15.14 -11.57 -38.91
C SER A 155 -14.20 -11.24 -40.07
N GLU A 156 -14.74 -10.89 -41.23
CA GLU A 156 -13.95 -10.50 -42.39
C GLU A 156 -13.29 -9.14 -42.21
N VAL A 157 -14.01 -8.14 -41.67
CA VAL A 157 -13.41 -6.85 -41.29
C VAL A 157 -12.27 -7.04 -40.28
N ILE A 158 -12.44 -7.91 -39.27
CA ILE A 158 -11.40 -8.19 -38.27
C ILE A 158 -10.17 -8.87 -38.88
N ARG A 159 -10.37 -9.77 -39.85
CA ARG A 159 -9.26 -10.48 -40.52
C ARG A 159 -8.51 -9.61 -41.52
N ASN A 160 -9.15 -8.59 -42.08
CA ASN A 160 -8.56 -7.74 -43.10
C ASN A 160 -7.65 -6.66 -42.49
N ARG A 161 -6.35 -6.94 -42.43
CA ARG A 161 -5.34 -6.02 -41.87
C ARG A 161 -5.22 -4.72 -42.66
N ASP A 162 -5.27 -4.78 -43.99
CA ASP A 162 -5.11 -3.60 -44.84
C ASP A 162 -6.24 -2.59 -44.59
N LEU A 163 -7.48 -3.07 -44.41
CA LEU A 163 -8.62 -2.23 -44.05
C LEU A 163 -8.42 -1.58 -42.68
N ILE A 164 -8.00 -2.35 -41.67
CA ILE A 164 -7.74 -1.80 -40.32
C ILE A 164 -6.63 -0.75 -40.36
N ILE A 165 -5.55 -0.99 -41.10
CA ILE A 165 -4.45 -0.03 -41.28
C ILE A 165 -4.97 1.24 -41.97
N ALA A 166 -5.71 1.13 -43.07
CA ALA A 166 -6.28 2.27 -43.78
C ALA A 166 -7.21 3.12 -42.88
N LEU A 167 -8.04 2.47 -42.06
CA LEU A 167 -8.89 3.14 -41.07
C LEU A 167 -8.06 3.85 -39.98
N LEU A 168 -6.98 3.23 -39.50
CA LEU A 168 -6.07 3.84 -38.52
C LEU A 168 -5.30 5.03 -39.12
N GLU A 169 -4.89 4.95 -40.38
CA GLU A 169 -4.23 6.04 -41.11
C GLU A 169 -5.18 7.22 -41.36
N SER A 170 -6.48 6.95 -41.48
CA SER A 170 -7.51 7.99 -41.63
C SER A 170 -7.60 8.92 -40.42
N PHE A 171 -7.15 8.50 -39.22
CA PHE A 171 -6.98 9.43 -38.09
C PHE A 171 -5.95 10.53 -38.36
N SER A 172 -4.94 10.27 -39.21
CA SER A 172 -3.85 11.20 -39.50
C SER A 172 -4.08 12.07 -40.73
N LYS A 173 -4.92 11.62 -41.67
CA LYS A 173 -5.21 12.38 -42.90
C LYS A 173 -6.10 13.59 -42.61
N ASP A 174 -7.10 13.41 -41.75
CA ASP A 174 -8.16 14.40 -41.52
C ASP A 174 -8.09 15.03 -40.12
N VAL A 175 -6.88 15.34 -39.65
CA VAL A 175 -6.65 15.96 -38.33
C VAL A 175 -7.38 17.31 -38.28
N GLY A 176 -8.61 17.30 -37.76
CA GLY A 176 -9.49 18.47 -37.69
C GLY A 176 -10.96 18.19 -38.00
N ASP A 177 -11.30 17.13 -38.77
CA ASP A 177 -12.70 16.76 -38.97
C ASP A 177 -13.20 15.90 -37.80
N GLY A 178 -13.81 16.57 -36.82
CA GLY A 178 -14.40 15.92 -35.65
C GLY A 178 -15.45 14.84 -35.98
N LYS A 179 -16.09 14.86 -37.16
CA LYS A 179 -17.05 13.81 -37.56
C LYS A 179 -16.36 12.53 -37.99
N ILE A 180 -15.24 12.62 -38.72
CA ILE A 180 -14.43 11.46 -39.11
C ILE A 180 -13.81 10.82 -37.88
N ILE A 181 -13.18 11.62 -37.01
CA ILE A 181 -12.56 11.13 -35.78
C ILE A 181 -13.60 10.44 -34.89
N TYR A 182 -14.80 11.03 -34.77
CA TYR A 182 -15.92 10.41 -34.04
C TYR A 182 -16.34 9.06 -34.65
N ALA A 183 -16.51 9.00 -35.97
CA ALA A 183 -16.91 7.77 -36.66
C ALA A 183 -15.87 6.66 -36.48
N LEU A 184 -14.58 6.98 -36.64
CA LEU A 184 -13.47 6.05 -36.41
C LEU A 184 -13.41 5.59 -34.95
N ALA A 185 -13.46 6.51 -33.99
CA ALA A 185 -13.44 6.15 -32.56
C ALA A 185 -14.62 5.22 -32.21
N SER A 186 -15.81 5.47 -32.76
CA SER A 186 -16.99 4.61 -32.57
C SER A 186 -16.83 3.23 -33.22
N LEU A 187 -16.21 3.17 -34.41
CA LEU A 187 -15.89 1.93 -35.10
C LEU A 187 -14.89 1.08 -34.31
N PHE A 188 -13.76 1.66 -33.89
CA PHE A 188 -12.74 0.94 -33.10
C PHE A 188 -13.28 0.50 -31.74
N HIS A 189 -14.13 1.31 -31.10
CA HIS A 189 -14.86 0.88 -29.92
C HIS A 189 -15.73 -0.35 -30.19
N SER A 190 -16.43 -0.40 -31.33
CA SER A 190 -17.29 -1.54 -31.70
C SER A 190 -16.45 -2.81 -31.92
N LEU A 191 -15.31 -2.70 -32.59
CA LEU A 191 -14.35 -3.79 -32.77
C LEU A 191 -13.75 -4.27 -31.44
N SER A 192 -13.48 -3.34 -30.52
CA SER A 192 -12.88 -3.64 -29.20
C SER A 192 -13.74 -4.50 -28.28
N GLN A 193 -15.02 -4.68 -28.61
CA GLN A 193 -15.94 -5.54 -27.87
C GLN A 193 -15.65 -7.04 -28.08
N GLN A 194 -14.77 -7.40 -29.01
CA GLN A 194 -14.36 -8.77 -29.28
C GLN A 194 -12.85 -8.92 -29.08
N GLN A 195 -12.43 -10.05 -28.53
CA GLN A 195 -11.00 -10.32 -28.28
C GLN A 195 -10.19 -10.35 -29.57
N GLU A 196 -10.76 -10.90 -30.64
CA GLU A 196 -10.15 -10.95 -31.98
C GLU A 196 -10.02 -9.55 -32.57
N GLY A 197 -11.02 -8.68 -32.36
CA GLY A 197 -10.98 -7.28 -32.78
C GLY A 197 -9.88 -6.50 -32.07
N LEU A 198 -9.74 -6.67 -30.75
CA LEU A 198 -8.63 -6.08 -29.99
C LEU A 198 -7.26 -6.55 -30.53
N ARG A 199 -7.08 -7.84 -30.76
CA ARG A 199 -5.83 -8.38 -31.33
C ARG A 199 -5.53 -7.81 -32.71
N ALA A 200 -6.52 -7.74 -33.59
CA ALA A 200 -6.34 -7.20 -34.93
C ALA A 200 -5.93 -5.72 -34.90
N ILE A 201 -6.57 -4.91 -34.05
CA ILE A 201 -6.20 -3.50 -33.85
C ILE A 201 -4.77 -3.38 -33.30
N LEU A 202 -4.39 -4.23 -32.33
CA LEU A 202 -3.05 -4.21 -31.75
C LEU A 202 -1.97 -4.56 -32.77
N GLU A 203 -2.18 -5.63 -33.55
CA GLU A 203 -1.27 -6.07 -34.60
C GLU A 203 -1.07 -5.01 -35.69
N CYS A 204 -2.07 -4.16 -35.90
CA CYS A 204 -2.02 -3.02 -36.83
C CYS A 204 -1.52 -1.72 -36.16
N SER A 205 -0.89 -1.78 -34.98
CA SER A 205 -0.37 -0.62 -34.24
C SER A 205 -1.45 0.43 -33.88
N GLY A 206 -2.65 -0.02 -33.53
CA GLY A 206 -3.77 0.86 -33.23
C GLY A 206 -3.67 1.65 -31.91
N ILE A 207 -3.02 1.09 -30.87
CA ILE A 207 -2.85 1.79 -29.58
C ILE A 207 -2.16 3.16 -29.74
N PRO A 208 -0.99 3.28 -30.41
CA PRO A 208 -0.37 4.57 -30.70
C PRO A 208 -1.31 5.60 -31.32
N ARG A 209 -2.16 5.19 -32.28
CA ARG A 209 -3.12 6.09 -32.94
C ARG A 209 -4.26 6.51 -32.04
N LEU A 210 -4.77 5.60 -31.22
CA LEU A 210 -5.80 5.89 -30.23
C LEU A 210 -5.30 6.87 -29.15
N ILE A 211 -4.04 6.76 -28.72
CA ILE A 211 -3.44 7.71 -27.76
C ILE A 211 -3.33 9.12 -28.36
N GLN A 212 -2.99 9.26 -29.64
CA GLN A 212 -2.82 10.55 -30.32
C GLN A 212 -4.10 11.42 -30.35
N ILE A 213 -5.28 10.81 -30.25
CA ILE A 213 -6.56 11.51 -30.33
C ILE A 213 -7.21 11.74 -28.97
N LEU A 214 -6.50 11.50 -27.86
CA LEU A 214 -7.03 11.73 -26.51
C LEU A 214 -7.27 13.21 -26.17
N ASP A 215 -6.68 14.14 -26.92
CA ASP A 215 -6.96 15.58 -26.80
C ASP A 215 -8.27 16.02 -27.48
N SER A 216 -9.04 15.07 -28.02
CA SER A 216 -10.36 15.32 -28.63
C SER A 216 -11.44 15.68 -27.59
N PRO A 217 -12.62 16.17 -28.00
CA PRO A 217 -13.75 16.39 -27.09
C PRO A 217 -14.23 15.10 -26.39
N ASP A 218 -14.80 15.24 -25.19
CA ASP A 218 -15.23 14.14 -24.31
C ASP A 218 -16.06 13.05 -25.01
N ASN A 219 -16.96 13.40 -25.94
CA ASN A 219 -17.79 12.42 -26.65
C ASN A 219 -16.96 11.45 -27.53
N ILE A 220 -15.82 11.91 -28.06
CA ILE A 220 -14.86 11.08 -28.79
C ILE A 220 -13.99 10.32 -27.80
N VAL A 221 -13.42 11.01 -26.81
CA VAL A 221 -12.52 10.43 -25.81
C VAL A 221 -13.17 9.28 -25.05
N ASN A 222 -14.48 9.34 -24.79
CA ASN A 222 -15.21 8.23 -24.18
C ASN A 222 -15.08 6.92 -24.96
N PHE A 223 -15.18 6.94 -26.30
CA PHE A 223 -14.98 5.73 -27.12
C PHE A 223 -13.53 5.25 -27.07
N VAL A 224 -12.58 6.19 -27.16
CA VAL A 224 -11.15 5.88 -27.18
C VAL A 224 -10.70 5.29 -25.84
N ILE A 225 -11.05 5.92 -24.73
CA ILE A 225 -10.71 5.41 -23.39
C ILE A 225 -11.41 4.09 -23.11
N THR A 226 -12.67 3.90 -23.54
CA THR A 226 -13.32 2.59 -23.39
C THR A 226 -12.60 1.51 -24.21
N THR A 227 -12.11 1.84 -25.40
CA THR A 227 -11.32 0.92 -26.23
C THR A 227 -10.01 0.54 -25.55
N LEU A 228 -9.26 1.53 -25.04
CA LEU A 228 -8.00 1.32 -24.30
C LEU A 228 -8.23 0.57 -22.97
N HIS A 229 -9.37 0.78 -22.32
CA HIS A 229 -9.78 0.04 -21.14
C HIS A 229 -10.05 -1.44 -21.46
N ASN A 230 -10.76 -1.74 -22.55
CA ASN A 230 -10.97 -3.10 -23.03
C ASN A 230 -9.65 -3.80 -23.34
N PHE A 231 -8.70 -3.09 -23.97
CA PHE A 231 -7.32 -3.57 -24.15
C PHE A 231 -6.69 -4.00 -22.83
N LEU A 232 -6.70 -3.12 -21.82
CA LEU A 232 -6.11 -3.39 -20.51
C LEU A 232 -6.79 -4.53 -19.75
N ILE A 233 -8.09 -4.76 -19.98
CA ILE A 233 -8.82 -5.89 -19.38
C ILE A 233 -8.41 -7.21 -20.04
N VAL A 234 -8.43 -7.26 -21.37
CA VAL A 234 -8.36 -8.51 -22.14
C VAL A 234 -6.92 -8.93 -22.43
N LEU A 235 -6.05 -7.97 -22.76
CA LEU A 235 -4.66 -8.23 -23.14
C LEU A 235 -3.64 -7.86 -22.04
N GLN A 236 -4.08 -7.22 -20.95
CA GLN A 236 -3.31 -6.99 -19.72
C GLN A 236 -1.91 -6.40 -20.01
N GLU A 237 -0.84 -7.06 -19.57
CA GLU A 237 0.56 -6.62 -19.71
C GLU A 237 0.93 -6.28 -21.16
N GLN A 238 0.45 -7.04 -22.15
CA GLN A 238 0.76 -6.78 -23.56
C GLN A 238 0.27 -5.39 -23.98
N SER A 239 -0.97 -5.05 -23.65
CA SER A 239 -1.52 -3.72 -23.94
C SER A 239 -0.92 -2.62 -23.08
N ALA A 240 -0.64 -2.90 -21.80
CA ALA A 240 -0.04 -1.93 -20.90
C ALA A 240 1.37 -1.54 -21.36
N ASN A 241 2.16 -2.51 -21.85
CA ASN A 241 3.48 -2.24 -22.41
C ASN A 241 3.40 -1.34 -23.65
N GLU A 242 2.46 -1.59 -24.56
CA GLU A 242 2.30 -0.75 -25.75
C GLU A 242 1.79 0.67 -25.41
N ILE A 243 0.91 0.81 -24.41
CA ILE A 243 0.48 2.12 -23.90
C ILE A 243 1.66 2.87 -23.26
N ASP A 244 2.47 2.20 -22.44
CA ASP A 244 3.66 2.78 -21.79
C ASP A 244 4.67 3.29 -22.83
N ARG A 245 4.93 2.51 -23.90
CA ARG A 245 5.87 2.86 -24.98
C ARG A 245 5.55 4.17 -25.69
N VAL A 246 4.29 4.58 -25.72
CA VAL A 246 3.83 5.83 -26.36
C VAL A 246 3.43 6.91 -25.37
N ASN A 247 3.89 6.81 -24.11
CA ASN A 247 3.55 7.76 -23.04
C ASN A 247 2.03 7.89 -22.77
N GLY A 248 1.30 6.79 -22.95
CA GLY A 248 -0.14 6.76 -22.73
C GLY A 248 -0.53 6.95 -21.26
N THR A 249 0.33 6.56 -20.32
CA THR A 249 0.11 6.82 -18.87
C THR A 249 0.04 8.31 -18.56
N GLN A 250 0.91 9.11 -19.17
CA GLN A 250 0.92 10.57 -19.07
C GLN A 250 -0.36 11.16 -19.68
N SER A 251 -0.77 10.64 -20.83
CA SER A 251 -2.02 11.04 -21.48
C SER A 251 -3.24 10.74 -20.60
N PHE A 252 -3.28 9.59 -19.92
CA PHE A 252 -4.33 9.28 -18.94
C PHE A 252 -4.33 10.22 -17.74
N ILE A 253 -3.16 10.61 -17.22
CA ILE A 253 -3.06 11.58 -16.13
C ILE A 253 -3.60 12.95 -16.58
N HIS A 254 -3.28 13.39 -17.81
CA HIS A 254 -3.77 14.65 -18.36
C HIS A 254 -5.31 14.69 -18.41
N LEU A 255 -5.94 13.58 -18.76
CA LEU A 255 -7.41 13.46 -18.82
C LEU A 255 -8.11 13.56 -17.45
N LEU A 256 -7.38 13.49 -16.33
CA LEU A 256 -7.95 13.74 -15.00
C LEU A 256 -8.43 15.19 -14.82
N GLN A 257 -8.18 16.09 -15.78
CA GLN A 257 -8.73 17.45 -15.79
C GLN A 257 -10.19 17.55 -16.28
N SER A 258 -10.76 16.47 -16.84
CA SER A 258 -12.16 16.48 -17.32
C SER A 258 -13.15 16.70 -16.18
N ALA A 259 -14.31 17.28 -16.50
CA ALA A 259 -15.43 17.43 -15.56
C ALA A 259 -16.41 16.23 -15.58
N ASN A 260 -16.20 15.26 -16.47
CA ASN A 260 -17.11 14.13 -16.66
C ASN A 260 -16.76 12.96 -15.72
N ASP A 261 -17.51 12.84 -14.63
CA ASP A 261 -17.33 11.79 -13.62
C ASP A 261 -17.27 10.36 -14.19
N LYS A 262 -18.03 10.06 -15.27
CA LYS A 262 -18.01 8.72 -15.90
C LYS A 262 -16.72 8.48 -16.66
N LEU A 263 -16.25 9.48 -17.41
CA LEU A 263 -14.96 9.42 -18.09
C LEU A 263 -13.82 9.28 -17.09
N LEU A 264 -13.80 10.14 -16.06
CA LEU A 264 -12.81 10.08 -14.98
C LEU A 264 -12.78 8.71 -14.30
N THR A 265 -13.93 8.02 -14.20
CA THR A 265 -14.00 6.68 -13.61
C THR A 265 -13.24 5.68 -14.48
N LEU A 266 -13.44 5.72 -15.80
CA LEU A 266 -12.73 4.86 -16.74
C LEU A 266 -11.23 5.20 -16.79
N VAL A 267 -10.88 6.48 -16.86
CA VAL A 267 -9.48 6.95 -16.84
C VAL A 267 -8.76 6.50 -15.57
N SER A 268 -9.39 6.66 -14.41
CA SER A 268 -8.82 6.22 -13.13
C SER A 268 -8.66 4.69 -13.06
N ASP A 269 -9.58 3.93 -13.65
CA ASP A 269 -9.48 2.47 -13.70
C ASP A 269 -8.42 1.99 -14.71
N CYS A 270 -8.21 2.73 -15.81
CA CYS A 270 -7.07 2.54 -16.70
C CYS A 270 -5.75 2.77 -15.94
N LEU A 271 -5.61 3.87 -15.20
CA LEU A 271 -4.42 4.13 -14.37
C LEU A 271 -4.19 2.99 -13.36
N LEU A 272 -5.24 2.50 -12.71
CA LEU A 272 -5.15 1.36 -11.78
C LEU A 272 -4.64 0.09 -12.49
N LYS A 273 -5.14 -0.21 -13.69
CA LYS A 273 -4.66 -1.33 -14.51
C LYS A 273 -3.21 -1.13 -14.93
N MET A 274 -2.82 0.08 -15.33
CA MET A 274 -1.43 0.41 -15.64
C MET A 274 -0.51 0.13 -14.45
N THR A 275 -0.91 0.50 -13.22
CA THR A 275 -0.12 0.16 -12.01
C THR A 275 -0.02 -1.34 -11.72
N SER A 276 -0.95 -2.14 -12.25
CA SER A 276 -1.01 -3.59 -12.03
C SER A 276 -0.22 -4.37 -13.08
N TYR A 277 -0.21 -3.88 -14.33
CA TYR A 277 0.29 -4.63 -15.49
C TYR A 277 1.59 -4.07 -16.08
N ASN A 278 2.09 -2.93 -15.60
CA ASN A 278 3.35 -2.36 -16.09
C ASN A 278 4.12 -1.65 -14.96
N LEU A 279 5.35 -2.10 -14.71
CA LEU A 279 6.19 -1.59 -13.62
C LEU A 279 6.61 -0.13 -13.85
N ASN A 280 6.95 0.27 -15.07
CA ASN A 280 7.37 1.64 -15.38
C ASN A 280 6.24 2.63 -15.10
N SER A 281 5.04 2.32 -15.60
CA SER A 281 3.83 3.09 -15.35
C SER A 281 3.44 3.10 -13.87
N LYS A 282 3.59 1.99 -13.14
CA LYS A 282 3.43 1.98 -11.69
C LYS A 282 4.36 2.98 -11.01
N LEU A 283 5.66 2.92 -11.30
CA LEU A 283 6.65 3.84 -10.73
C LEU A 283 6.39 5.30 -11.14
N TYR A 284 5.96 5.53 -12.39
CA TYR A 284 5.60 6.86 -12.88
C TYR A 284 4.40 7.43 -12.12
N ILE A 285 3.30 6.68 -12.01
CA ILE A 285 2.09 7.08 -11.29
C ILE A 285 2.40 7.30 -9.80
N GLN A 286 3.18 6.41 -9.18
CA GLN A 286 3.57 6.53 -7.77
C GLN A 286 4.38 7.80 -7.49
N ASN A 287 5.09 8.34 -8.48
CA ASN A 287 5.97 9.50 -8.33
C ASN A 287 5.48 10.76 -9.07
N SER A 288 4.23 10.74 -9.56
CA SER A 288 3.64 11.87 -10.29
C SER A 288 2.89 12.81 -9.33
N GLU A 289 3.44 14.01 -9.14
CA GLU A 289 2.79 15.08 -8.39
C GLU A 289 1.46 15.50 -9.02
N GLU A 290 1.43 15.66 -10.35
CA GLU A 290 0.21 16.01 -11.10
C GLU A 290 -0.91 14.99 -10.85
N CYS A 291 -0.59 13.69 -10.98
CA CYS A 291 -1.55 12.62 -10.74
C CYS A 291 -2.10 12.69 -9.31
N LEU A 292 -1.23 12.80 -8.31
CA LEU A 292 -1.63 12.91 -6.91
C LEU A 292 -2.55 14.11 -6.66
N GLN A 293 -2.15 15.29 -7.14
CA GLN A 293 -2.90 16.53 -6.96
C GLN A 293 -4.31 16.44 -7.58
N ARG A 294 -4.40 15.95 -8.83
CA ARG A 294 -5.68 15.76 -9.54
C ARG A 294 -6.57 14.76 -8.81
N LEU A 295 -6.04 13.60 -8.43
CA LEU A 295 -6.81 12.57 -7.74
C LEU A 295 -7.33 13.05 -6.38
N LEU A 296 -6.51 13.73 -5.57
CA LEU A 296 -6.96 14.31 -4.30
C LEU A 296 -8.04 15.37 -4.49
N HIS A 297 -7.90 16.23 -5.50
CA HIS A 297 -8.90 17.25 -5.81
C HIS A 297 -10.26 16.63 -6.20
N ILE A 298 -10.26 15.65 -7.10
CA ILE A 298 -11.48 14.94 -7.52
C ILE A 298 -12.09 14.19 -6.32
N PHE A 299 -11.25 13.56 -5.50
CA PHE A 299 -11.70 12.79 -4.34
C PHE A 299 -12.33 13.65 -3.23
N ASP A 300 -11.94 14.93 -3.14
CA ASP A 300 -12.53 15.87 -2.18
C ASP A 300 -13.83 16.52 -2.69
N THR A 301 -13.96 16.70 -4.00
CA THR A 301 -15.06 17.47 -4.61
C THR A 301 -16.17 16.63 -5.24
N SER A 302 -15.87 15.45 -5.78
CA SER A 302 -16.85 14.59 -6.46
C SER A 302 -17.80 13.92 -5.46
N LYS A 303 -19.02 13.66 -5.92
CA LYS A 303 -20.04 12.89 -5.19
C LYS A 303 -20.36 11.55 -5.87
N TYR A 304 -19.64 11.21 -6.95
CA TYR A 304 -19.93 10.02 -7.72
C TYR A 304 -19.23 8.79 -7.10
N ASP A 305 -20.00 7.97 -6.39
CA ASP A 305 -19.48 6.84 -5.59
C ASP A 305 -18.57 5.88 -6.37
N LYS A 306 -18.88 5.62 -7.65
CA LYS A 306 -18.06 4.73 -8.49
C LYS A 306 -16.68 5.34 -8.76
N LEU A 307 -16.62 6.64 -9.02
CA LEU A 307 -15.35 7.35 -9.21
C LEU A 307 -14.54 7.38 -7.92
N LEU A 308 -15.16 7.76 -6.80
CA LEU A 308 -14.50 7.78 -5.50
C LEU A 308 -13.96 6.39 -5.13
N LEU A 309 -14.73 5.33 -5.36
CA LEU A 309 -14.25 3.97 -5.14
C LEU A 309 -13.04 3.62 -6.01
N THR A 310 -13.07 3.97 -7.30
CA THR A 310 -11.95 3.70 -8.21
C THR A 310 -10.70 4.49 -7.82
N ILE A 311 -10.81 5.80 -7.62
CA ILE A 311 -9.70 6.67 -7.19
C ILE A 311 -9.12 6.19 -5.86
N SER A 312 -9.96 5.81 -4.90
CA SER A 312 -9.49 5.37 -3.58
C SER A 312 -8.47 4.21 -3.67
N LYS A 313 -8.60 3.32 -4.66
CA LYS A 313 -7.68 2.19 -4.85
C LYS A 313 -6.28 2.61 -5.28
N LEU A 314 -6.12 3.79 -5.90
CA LEU A 314 -4.83 4.32 -6.31
C LEU A 314 -4.03 4.89 -5.13
N PHE A 315 -4.69 5.45 -4.10
CA PHE A 315 -3.97 6.08 -2.98
C PHE A 315 -3.06 5.13 -2.19
N PRO A 316 -3.45 3.89 -1.85
CA PRO A 316 -2.51 2.92 -1.24
C PRO A 316 -1.26 2.69 -2.08
N ILE A 317 -1.39 2.68 -3.41
CA ILE A 317 -0.27 2.50 -4.34
C ILE A 317 0.63 3.74 -4.34
N ILE A 318 0.06 4.93 -4.49
CA ILE A 318 0.83 6.18 -4.58
C ILE A 318 1.48 6.52 -3.22
N SER A 319 0.77 6.32 -2.11
CA SER A 319 1.29 6.58 -0.75
C SER A 319 2.43 5.66 -0.31
N SER A 320 2.60 4.50 -0.96
CA SER A 320 3.76 3.63 -0.75
C SER A 320 4.99 4.07 -1.55
N GLY A 321 4.92 5.23 -2.23
CA GLY A 321 6.04 5.82 -2.96
C GLY A 321 7.15 6.35 -2.06
N ASN A 322 8.05 7.13 -2.64
CA ASN A 322 9.19 7.72 -1.93
C ASN A 322 8.76 8.83 -0.95
N GLU A 323 9.71 9.31 -0.13
CA GLU A 323 9.44 10.36 0.86
C GLU A 323 8.94 11.67 0.24
N VAL A 324 9.34 11.99 -1.00
CA VAL A 324 8.90 13.23 -1.68
C VAL A 324 7.39 13.18 -1.88
N ILE A 325 6.86 12.07 -2.40
CA ILE A 325 5.43 11.89 -2.61
C ILE A 325 4.66 11.89 -1.30
N LYS A 326 5.18 11.22 -0.27
CA LYS A 326 4.56 11.26 1.07
C LYS A 326 4.44 12.69 1.59
N LYS A 327 5.45 13.53 1.40
CA LYS A 327 5.40 14.96 1.77
C LYS A 327 4.40 15.74 0.92
N LEU A 328 4.29 15.43 -0.38
CA LEU A 328 3.29 16.02 -1.26
C LEU A 328 1.85 15.68 -0.84
N PHE A 329 1.57 14.46 -0.35
CA PHE A 329 0.25 14.17 0.26
C PHE A 329 -0.08 15.15 1.38
N LEU A 330 0.88 15.45 2.25
CA LEU A 330 0.67 16.39 3.36
C LEU A 330 0.47 17.82 2.86
N GLN A 331 1.26 18.25 1.87
CA GLN A 331 1.15 19.56 1.24
C GLN A 331 -0.23 19.77 0.58
N TYR A 332 -0.79 18.71 -0.02
CA TYR A 332 -2.12 18.72 -0.65
C TYR A 332 -3.25 18.33 0.29
N ASN A 333 -3.08 18.55 1.60
CA ASN A 333 -4.11 18.39 2.62
C ASN A 333 -4.76 16.99 2.66
N ALA A 334 -4.02 15.94 2.29
CA ALA A 334 -4.56 14.59 2.21
C ALA A 334 -5.06 14.06 3.57
N LEU A 335 -4.47 14.50 4.68
CA LEU A 335 -4.91 14.11 6.02
C LEU A 335 -6.39 14.49 6.25
N SER A 336 -6.74 15.74 5.96
CA SER A 336 -8.11 16.24 6.12
C SER A 336 -9.07 15.61 5.11
N ILE A 337 -8.65 15.44 3.85
CA ILE A 337 -9.47 14.81 2.80
C ILE A 337 -9.80 13.35 3.18
N PHE A 338 -8.81 12.57 3.60
CA PHE A 338 -9.02 11.20 4.03
C PHE A 338 -9.82 11.10 5.32
N GLU A 339 -9.60 12.00 6.28
CA GLU A 339 -10.41 12.08 7.50
C GLU A 339 -11.90 12.31 7.17
N LYS A 340 -12.19 13.32 6.32
CA LYS A 340 -13.55 13.62 5.84
C LYS A 340 -14.19 12.39 5.21
N GLN A 341 -13.46 11.67 4.37
CA GLN A 341 -13.96 10.49 3.69
C GLN A 341 -14.19 9.30 4.64
N ILE A 342 -13.28 9.06 5.60
CA ILE A 342 -13.46 8.03 6.64
C ILE A 342 -14.73 8.26 7.45
N LYS A 343 -15.02 9.53 7.77
CA LYS A 343 -16.20 9.94 8.55
C LYS A 343 -17.51 9.82 7.76
N THR A 344 -17.49 10.12 6.47
CA THR A 344 -18.73 10.30 5.67
C THR A 344 -19.07 9.11 4.79
N THR A 345 -18.08 8.33 4.34
CA THR A 345 -18.31 7.24 3.40
C THR A 345 -19.08 6.09 4.04
N LYS A 346 -20.05 5.54 3.30
CA LYS A 346 -20.71 4.27 3.64
C LYS A 346 -19.93 3.06 3.11
N SER A 347 -18.99 3.27 2.19
CA SER A 347 -18.23 2.21 1.56
C SER A 347 -17.06 1.78 2.44
N ILE A 348 -17.11 0.53 2.92
CA ILE A 348 -16.03 -0.10 3.67
C ILE A 348 -14.71 -0.10 2.87
N ARG A 349 -14.79 -0.30 1.55
CA ARG A 349 -13.63 -0.32 0.64
C ARG A 349 -12.96 1.05 0.56
N ILE A 350 -13.73 2.12 0.43
CA ILE A 350 -13.18 3.50 0.41
C ILE A 350 -12.51 3.80 1.75
N ARG A 351 -13.18 3.46 2.86
CA ARG A 351 -12.64 3.67 4.21
C ARG A 351 -11.30 2.95 4.39
N HIS A 352 -11.23 1.67 4.03
CA HIS A 352 -9.99 0.87 4.13
C HIS A 352 -8.87 1.48 3.28
N ASN A 353 -9.15 1.84 2.03
CA ASN A 353 -8.15 2.46 1.17
C ASN A 353 -7.61 3.78 1.73
N CYS A 354 -8.49 4.63 2.28
CA CYS A 354 -8.08 5.87 2.95
C CYS A 354 -7.20 5.59 4.18
N LEU A 355 -7.58 4.62 5.01
CA LEU A 355 -6.80 4.25 6.21
C LEU A 355 -5.43 3.66 5.85
N ILE A 356 -5.34 2.85 4.80
CA ILE A 356 -4.06 2.33 4.32
C ILE A 356 -3.17 3.47 3.82
N ALA A 357 -3.72 4.38 3.01
CA ALA A 357 -2.99 5.54 2.51
C ALA A 357 -2.51 6.46 3.63
N LEU A 358 -3.38 6.77 4.60
CA LEU A 358 -3.03 7.52 5.82
C LEU A 358 -1.90 6.83 6.60
N ARG A 359 -1.99 5.52 6.80
CA ARG A 359 -0.94 4.76 7.50
C ARG A 359 0.41 4.94 6.81
N ASN A 360 0.44 4.82 5.49
CA ASN A 360 1.67 4.93 4.70
C ASN A 360 2.34 6.31 4.77
N ILE A 361 1.58 7.40 4.97
CA ILE A 361 2.09 8.78 5.05
C ILE A 361 2.23 9.31 6.49
N SER A 362 1.68 8.59 7.48
CA SER A 362 1.58 9.08 8.88
C SER A 362 2.92 9.27 9.58
N ASP A 363 3.97 8.56 9.16
CA ASP A 363 5.34 8.73 9.65
C ASP A 363 5.88 10.15 9.36
N GLN A 364 5.48 10.72 8.22
CA GLN A 364 5.83 12.10 7.84
C GLN A 364 4.93 13.15 8.51
N ALA A 365 3.80 12.74 9.07
CA ALA A 365 2.80 13.62 9.67
C ALA A 365 3.01 13.87 11.18
N THR A 366 4.06 13.31 11.79
CA THR A 366 4.34 13.40 13.24
C THR A 366 4.37 14.81 13.81
N ARG A 367 4.69 15.82 12.98
CA ARG A 367 4.81 17.24 13.39
C ARG A 367 3.63 18.13 12.94
N MET A 368 2.61 17.54 12.32
CA MET A 368 1.39 18.26 11.92
C MET A 368 0.59 18.67 13.15
N ARG A 369 0.03 19.89 13.14
CA ARG A 369 -0.74 20.44 14.28
C ARG A 369 -2.25 20.19 14.18
N ASP A 370 -2.79 20.14 12.96
CA ASP A 370 -4.23 20.03 12.73
C ASP A 370 -4.68 18.57 12.54
N VAL A 371 -4.29 17.69 13.48
CA VAL A 371 -4.60 16.25 13.44
C VAL A 371 -5.52 15.80 14.57
N ASP A 372 -6.03 16.72 15.39
CA ASP A 372 -6.82 16.41 16.58
C ASP A 372 -8.10 15.62 16.26
N SER A 373 -8.86 16.10 15.26
CA SER A 373 -10.09 15.45 14.80
C SER A 373 -9.81 14.07 14.18
N LEU A 374 -8.70 13.93 13.44
CA LEU A 374 -8.23 12.64 12.94
C LEU A 374 -7.90 11.67 14.07
N ILE A 375 -7.15 12.10 15.11
CA ILE A 375 -6.84 11.26 16.27
C ILE A 375 -8.12 10.82 16.99
N GLN A 376 -9.10 11.73 17.15
CA GLN A 376 -10.41 11.40 17.70
C GLN A 376 -11.12 10.32 16.87
N GLN A 377 -11.15 10.47 15.54
CA GLN A 377 -11.78 9.51 14.65
C GLN A 377 -11.10 8.14 14.70
N LEU A 378 -9.77 8.10 14.66
CA LEU A 378 -9.00 6.85 14.74
C LEU A 378 -9.18 6.15 16.10
N THR A 379 -9.25 6.92 17.19
CA THR A 379 -9.55 6.38 18.53
C THR A 379 -10.92 5.72 18.57
N GLY A 380 -11.92 6.31 17.90
CA GLY A 380 -13.24 5.70 17.74
C GLY A 380 -13.21 4.41 16.90
N ILE A 381 -12.37 4.34 15.87
CA ILE A 381 -12.23 3.14 15.03
C ILE A 381 -11.59 1.98 15.80
N VAL A 382 -10.63 2.26 16.69
CA VAL A 382 -9.94 1.23 17.51
C VAL A 382 -10.93 0.36 18.28
N VAL A 383 -12.09 0.87 18.69
CA VAL A 383 -13.09 0.09 19.46
C VAL A 383 -14.16 -0.60 18.60
N THR A 384 -14.01 -0.58 17.27
CA THR A 384 -14.94 -1.26 16.34
C THR A 384 -14.52 -2.71 16.06
N ASP A 385 -15.42 -3.49 15.47
CA ASP A 385 -15.16 -4.90 15.11
C ASP A 385 -14.42 -5.08 13.77
N ASP A 386 -14.23 -4.00 13.00
CA ASP A 386 -13.54 -4.06 11.72
C ASP A 386 -12.02 -4.13 11.89
N GLN A 387 -11.51 -5.36 11.97
CA GLN A 387 -10.10 -5.68 12.22
C GLN A 387 -9.14 -4.93 11.30
N GLN A 388 -9.48 -4.76 10.01
CA GLN A 388 -8.61 -4.08 9.06
C GLN A 388 -8.53 -2.58 9.34
N SER A 389 -9.66 -1.96 9.71
CA SER A 389 -9.68 -0.56 10.13
C SER A 389 -8.97 -0.34 11.47
N VAL A 390 -9.12 -1.27 12.42
CA VAL A 390 -8.41 -1.25 13.71
C VAL A 390 -6.91 -1.31 13.49
N LEU A 391 -6.44 -2.27 12.69
CA LEU A 391 -5.03 -2.43 12.32
C LEU A 391 -4.44 -1.13 11.77
N CYS A 392 -5.12 -0.53 10.78
CA CYS A 392 -4.64 0.70 10.17
C CYS A 392 -4.65 1.86 11.17
N SER A 393 -5.69 1.96 12.00
CA SER A 393 -5.81 3.02 13.01
C SER A 393 -4.72 2.94 14.07
N LEU A 394 -4.39 1.74 14.55
CA LEU A 394 -3.27 1.54 15.47
C LEU A 394 -1.93 1.91 14.83
N GLY A 395 -1.71 1.56 13.56
CA GLY A 395 -0.52 1.96 12.82
C GLY A 395 -0.40 3.49 12.69
N ILE A 396 -1.50 4.18 12.33
CA ILE A 396 -1.52 5.64 12.23
C ILE A 396 -1.30 6.29 13.59
N LEU A 397 -2.02 5.86 14.63
CA LEU A 397 -1.88 6.40 16.00
C LEU A 397 -0.46 6.18 16.55
N SER A 398 0.14 5.02 16.31
CA SER A 398 1.53 4.73 16.71
C SER A 398 2.50 5.75 16.11
N ASN A 399 2.35 6.06 14.81
CA ASN A 399 3.18 7.06 14.14
C ASN A 399 2.88 8.48 14.62
N LEU A 400 1.60 8.89 14.68
CA LEU A 400 1.23 10.25 15.12
C LEU A 400 1.59 10.54 16.57
N THR A 401 1.71 9.52 17.43
CA THR A 401 2.15 9.65 18.82
C THR A 401 3.66 9.50 18.99
N ALA A 402 4.39 9.08 17.96
CA ALA A 402 5.85 8.99 18.00
C ALA A 402 6.44 10.41 18.14
N ASP A 403 7.16 10.63 19.24
CA ASP A 403 7.84 11.90 19.56
C ASP A 403 6.98 13.19 19.50
N ASN A 404 5.64 13.07 19.66
CA ASN A 404 4.74 14.23 19.70
C ASN A 404 3.98 14.31 21.03
N ARG A 405 4.37 15.26 21.90
CA ARG A 405 3.80 15.42 23.25
C ARG A 405 2.31 15.82 23.22
N THR A 406 1.90 16.62 22.25
CA THR A 406 0.52 17.09 22.08
C THR A 406 -0.40 15.93 21.70
N ASN A 407 -0.03 15.16 20.68
CA ASN A 407 -0.81 14.04 20.18
C ASN A 407 -0.94 12.92 21.24
N LYS A 408 0.15 12.64 21.98
CA LYS A 408 0.10 11.71 23.11
C LYS A 408 -0.90 12.16 24.18
N SER A 409 -0.83 13.43 24.58
CA SER A 409 -1.72 14.00 25.58
C SER A 409 -3.19 13.97 25.13
N LEU A 410 -3.45 14.27 23.85
CA LEU A 410 -4.78 14.18 23.28
C LEU A 410 -5.33 12.75 23.30
N LEU A 411 -4.54 11.76 22.87
CA LEU A 411 -4.98 10.36 22.86
C LEU A 411 -5.35 9.86 24.27
N VAL A 412 -4.62 10.31 25.30
CA VAL A 412 -4.96 10.00 26.70
C VAL A 412 -6.25 10.68 27.13
N LYS A 413 -6.44 11.97 26.83
CA LYS A 413 -7.68 12.72 27.13
C LYS A 413 -8.92 12.13 26.46
N LEU A 414 -8.75 11.50 25.30
CA LEU A 414 -9.81 10.81 24.56
C LEU A 414 -10.11 9.40 25.09
N ASN A 415 -9.56 9.00 26.24
CA ASN A 415 -9.62 7.63 26.78
C ASN A 415 -9.07 6.56 25.82
N GLY A 416 -8.18 6.93 24.90
CA GLY A 416 -7.64 6.03 23.89
C GLY A 416 -6.85 4.87 24.49
N VAL A 417 -6.20 5.07 25.64
CA VAL A 417 -5.46 4.01 26.34
C VAL A 417 -6.38 2.83 26.69
N GLN A 418 -7.59 3.10 27.17
CA GLN A 418 -8.55 2.05 27.53
C GLN A 418 -9.01 1.26 26.30
N GLY A 419 -9.35 1.96 25.20
CA GLY A 419 -9.74 1.33 23.94
C GLY A 419 -8.63 0.45 23.35
N ILE A 420 -7.39 0.94 23.37
CA ILE A 420 -6.22 0.19 22.88
C ILE A 420 -5.93 -1.03 23.78
N MET A 421 -6.02 -0.88 25.11
CA MET A 421 -5.89 -2.02 26.04
C MET A 421 -6.96 -3.07 25.79
N GLN A 422 -8.22 -2.67 25.58
CA GLN A 422 -9.30 -3.60 25.25
C GLN A 422 -9.02 -4.37 23.95
N ARG A 423 -8.50 -3.69 22.91
CA ARG A 423 -8.08 -4.35 21.66
C ARG A 423 -6.93 -5.32 21.86
N LEU A 424 -5.92 -4.92 22.63
CA LEU A 424 -4.79 -5.78 22.96
C LEU A 424 -5.26 -7.05 23.69
N MET A 425 -6.15 -6.91 24.66
CA MET A 425 -6.69 -8.04 25.42
C MET A 425 -7.51 -8.99 24.56
N MET A 426 -8.34 -8.46 23.65
CA MET A 426 -9.10 -9.28 22.71
C MET A 426 -8.23 -10.05 21.71
N ASN A 427 -7.03 -9.55 21.41
CA ASN A 427 -6.12 -10.13 20.42
C ASN A 427 -4.88 -10.77 21.06
N ALA A 428 -4.83 -10.96 22.37
CA ALA A 428 -3.60 -11.35 23.07
C ALA A 428 -2.98 -12.68 22.60
N ASP A 429 -3.80 -13.58 22.04
CA ASP A 429 -3.40 -14.85 21.43
C ASP A 429 -3.75 -14.91 19.92
N GLY A 430 -3.93 -13.75 19.29
CA GLY A 430 -4.49 -13.60 17.95
C GLY A 430 -3.57 -12.86 16.98
N ASN A 431 -4.06 -11.76 16.41
CA ASN A 431 -3.39 -11.06 15.32
C ASN A 431 -2.17 -10.25 15.80
N ASP A 432 -0.97 -10.76 15.54
CA ASP A 432 0.31 -10.16 15.92
C ASP A 432 0.49 -8.72 15.40
N ASP A 433 -0.05 -8.39 14.22
CA ASP A 433 0.06 -7.02 13.69
C ASP A 433 -0.77 -6.02 14.52
N ILE A 434 -1.93 -6.44 15.03
CA ILE A 434 -2.76 -5.64 15.95
C ILE A 434 -2.08 -5.52 17.31
N ILE A 435 -1.53 -6.63 17.82
CA ILE A 435 -0.78 -6.65 19.08
C ILE A 435 0.39 -5.66 19.02
N GLU A 436 1.20 -5.72 17.97
CA GLU A 436 2.36 -4.84 17.79
C GLU A 436 1.94 -3.37 17.71
N GLY A 437 0.93 -3.04 16.89
CA GLY A 437 0.41 -1.67 16.77
C GLY A 437 -0.13 -1.12 18.09
N ALA A 438 -0.85 -1.93 18.85
CA ALA A 438 -1.36 -1.57 20.17
C ALA A 438 -0.23 -1.32 21.17
N LEU A 439 0.74 -2.23 21.27
CA LEU A 439 1.87 -2.10 22.19
C LEU A 439 2.76 -0.90 21.85
N CYS A 440 3.03 -0.65 20.56
CA CYS A 440 3.81 0.51 20.12
C CYS A 440 3.12 1.83 20.51
N THR A 441 1.80 1.93 20.28
CA THR A 441 1.03 3.11 20.66
C THR A 441 1.02 3.30 22.18
N LEU A 442 0.75 2.24 22.95
CA LEU A 442 0.78 2.28 24.42
C LEU A 442 2.15 2.67 24.97
N ARG A 443 3.23 2.14 24.37
CA ARG A 443 4.61 2.53 24.70
C ARG A 443 4.82 4.03 24.47
N HIS A 444 4.30 4.61 23.39
CA HIS A 444 4.49 6.04 23.11
C HIS A 444 3.74 6.94 24.09
N VAL A 445 2.49 6.61 24.44
CA VAL A 445 1.64 7.42 25.33
C VAL A 445 1.86 7.18 26.82
N THR A 446 2.76 6.29 27.21
CA THR A 446 3.11 6.06 28.63
C THR A 446 4.39 6.79 29.04
N ALA A 447 4.89 7.72 28.20
CA ALA A 447 6.10 8.49 28.51
C ALA A 447 6.26 9.79 27.70
N ARG A 448 6.92 10.76 28.33
CA ARG A 448 7.42 12.03 27.81
C ARG A 448 6.32 13.04 27.42
N HIS A 449 5.24 13.14 28.18
CA HIS A 449 4.21 14.18 28.01
C HIS A 449 3.41 14.39 29.31
N ASP A 450 2.57 15.42 29.37
CA ASP A 450 1.98 15.88 30.63
C ASP A 450 1.02 14.87 31.28
N PHE A 451 0.39 14.02 30.46
CA PHE A 451 -0.60 13.03 30.89
C PHE A 451 -0.04 11.60 31.02
N GLU A 452 1.30 11.45 31.08
CA GLU A 452 1.94 10.13 31.08
C GLU A 452 1.59 9.28 32.31
N ASN A 453 1.36 9.91 33.46
CA ASN A 453 0.98 9.22 34.69
C ASN A 453 -0.45 8.68 34.61
N GLU A 454 -1.40 9.47 34.08
CA GLU A 454 -2.76 9.00 33.86
C GLU A 454 -2.80 7.87 32.83
N ALA A 455 -1.96 7.93 31.79
CA ALA A 455 -1.83 6.85 30.82
C ALA A 455 -1.35 5.54 31.46
N ARG A 456 -0.29 5.58 32.27
CA ARG A 456 0.22 4.41 33.01
C ARG A 456 -0.85 3.86 33.95
N GLU A 457 -1.57 4.73 34.64
CA GLU A 457 -2.64 4.35 35.55
C GLU A 457 -3.84 3.73 34.81
N ALA A 458 -4.19 4.22 33.61
CA ALA A 458 -5.21 3.62 32.77
C ALA A 458 -4.82 2.20 32.30
N VAL A 459 -3.55 1.96 31.98
CA VAL A 459 -3.04 0.59 31.69
C VAL A 459 -3.18 -0.30 32.93
N ARG A 460 -2.78 0.19 34.11
CA ARG A 460 -2.91 -0.54 35.38
C ARG A 460 -4.36 -0.97 35.65
N LYS A 461 -5.31 -0.03 35.51
CA LYS A 461 -6.75 -0.24 35.72
C LYS A 461 -7.41 -1.15 34.68
N SER A 462 -6.76 -1.40 33.54
CA SER A 462 -7.28 -2.29 32.51
C SER A 462 -7.09 -3.78 32.85
N TYR A 463 -6.42 -4.11 33.97
CA TYR A 463 -6.10 -5.48 34.40
C TYR A 463 -5.34 -6.32 33.35
N GLY A 464 -4.70 -5.67 32.37
CA GLY A 464 -4.02 -6.32 31.25
C GLY A 464 -2.52 -6.54 31.43
N ILE A 465 -1.94 -6.23 32.60
CA ILE A 465 -0.49 -6.33 32.83
C ILE A 465 0.01 -7.78 32.63
N GLY A 466 -0.72 -8.78 33.11
CA GLY A 466 -0.35 -10.20 32.90
C GLY A 466 -0.26 -10.57 31.42
N ASN A 467 -1.19 -10.09 30.59
CA ASN A 467 -1.16 -10.28 29.13
C ASN A 467 0.07 -9.62 28.50
N ILE A 468 0.42 -8.40 28.91
CA ILE A 468 1.63 -7.72 28.41
C ILE A 468 2.89 -8.52 28.76
N ILE A 469 2.99 -9.07 29.96
CA ILE A 469 4.15 -9.90 30.37
C ILE A 469 4.20 -11.23 29.58
N LYS A 470 3.05 -11.86 29.31
CA LYS A 470 2.95 -13.09 28.49
C LYS A 470 3.52 -12.87 27.07
N LEU A 471 3.41 -11.66 26.52
CA LEU A 471 3.90 -11.30 25.19
C LEU A 471 5.42 -11.17 25.08
N LEU A 472 6.17 -11.28 26.18
CA LEU A 472 7.64 -11.31 26.13
C LEU A 472 8.20 -12.55 25.39
N ARG A 473 7.39 -13.61 25.19
CA ARG A 473 7.65 -14.80 24.32
C ARG A 473 9.14 -15.21 24.23
N ASP A 474 9.82 -15.28 25.37
CA ASP A 474 11.28 -15.46 25.54
C ASP A 474 11.91 -16.62 24.75
N LYS A 475 11.18 -17.70 24.50
CA LYS A 475 11.68 -18.87 23.75
C LYS A 475 11.70 -18.67 22.23
N ASN A 476 10.77 -17.87 21.70
CA ASN A 476 10.59 -17.61 20.27
C ASN A 476 10.77 -16.13 19.95
N PHE A 477 11.68 -15.46 20.67
CA PHE A 477 11.76 -14.01 20.63
C PHE A 477 12.16 -13.46 19.27
N LYS A 478 12.93 -14.23 18.49
CA LYS A 478 13.35 -13.87 17.13
C LYS A 478 12.17 -13.77 16.16
N GLU A 479 11.19 -14.65 16.31
CA GLU A 479 9.99 -14.69 15.46
C GLU A 479 9.05 -13.51 15.76
N HIS A 480 9.14 -12.92 16.95
CA HIS A 480 8.21 -11.91 17.46
C HIS A 480 8.92 -10.63 17.92
N TRP A 481 10.01 -10.28 17.24
CA TRP A 481 10.92 -9.20 17.66
C TRP A 481 10.22 -7.85 17.89
N GLY A 482 9.32 -7.45 16.99
CA GLY A 482 8.58 -6.18 17.08
C GLY A 482 7.69 -6.10 18.32
N ILE A 483 6.86 -7.13 18.54
CA ILE A 483 6.01 -7.30 19.72
C ILE A 483 6.83 -7.26 21.01
N ILE A 484 7.96 -7.96 21.06
CA ILE A 484 8.79 -8.03 22.27
C ILE A 484 9.47 -6.68 22.53
N LYS A 485 10.03 -6.04 21.51
CA LYS A 485 10.62 -4.68 21.63
C LYS A 485 9.57 -3.69 22.15
N ALA A 486 8.34 -3.77 21.64
CA ALA A 486 7.23 -2.94 22.08
C ALA A 486 6.81 -3.25 23.52
N SER A 487 6.70 -4.53 23.88
CA SER A 487 6.35 -5.00 25.23
C SER A 487 7.38 -4.58 26.27
N VAL A 488 8.67 -4.81 26.03
CA VAL A 488 9.76 -4.39 26.93
C VAL A 488 9.75 -2.88 27.11
N GLY A 489 9.57 -2.11 26.02
CA GLY A 489 9.48 -0.66 26.08
C GLY A 489 8.28 -0.16 26.90
N LEU A 490 7.12 -0.81 26.76
CA LEU A 490 5.94 -0.50 27.57
C LEU A 490 6.18 -0.84 29.05
N ILE A 491 6.71 -2.02 29.35
CA ILE A 491 7.05 -2.44 30.73
C ILE A 491 8.03 -1.47 31.37
N LYS A 492 9.07 -1.05 30.64
CA LYS A 492 10.04 -0.04 31.08
C LYS A 492 9.34 1.25 31.50
N ASN A 493 8.36 1.72 30.73
CA ASN A 493 7.59 2.93 31.02
C ASN A 493 6.65 2.74 32.21
N LEU A 494 5.98 1.59 32.33
CA LEU A 494 5.10 1.27 33.47
C LEU A 494 5.89 1.22 34.79
N ALA A 495 7.11 0.69 34.75
CA ALA A 495 8.02 0.62 35.89
C ALA A 495 8.51 2.00 36.39
N LEU A 496 8.20 3.11 35.68
CA LEU A 496 8.42 4.46 36.20
C LEU A 496 7.43 4.85 37.31
N SER A 497 6.30 4.14 37.44
CA SER A 497 5.28 4.40 38.45
C SER A 497 5.42 3.42 39.64
N PRO A 498 5.78 3.89 40.84
CA PRO A 498 5.89 3.04 42.03
C PRO A 498 4.60 2.26 42.35
N SER A 499 3.43 2.85 42.05
CA SER A 499 2.12 2.21 42.28
C SER A 499 1.85 0.99 41.38
N ILE A 500 2.57 0.85 40.26
CA ILE A 500 2.41 -0.26 39.30
C ILE A 500 3.42 -1.38 39.59
N ILE A 501 4.56 -1.07 40.22
CA ILE A 501 5.64 -2.03 40.49
C ILE A 501 5.14 -3.29 41.20
N PRO A 502 4.30 -3.24 42.26
CA PRO A 502 3.80 -4.45 42.92
C PRO A 502 3.11 -5.40 41.95
N GLN A 503 2.22 -4.89 41.10
CA GLN A 503 1.48 -5.70 40.13
C GLN A 503 2.39 -6.28 39.04
N LEU A 504 3.44 -5.55 38.62
CA LEU A 504 4.45 -6.08 37.70
C LEU A 504 5.28 -7.19 38.34
N CYS A 505 5.71 -7.01 39.60
CA CYS A 505 6.51 -8.01 40.31
C CYS A 505 5.66 -9.26 40.67
N GLU A 506 4.36 -9.12 40.97
CA GLU A 506 3.40 -10.25 41.09
C GLU A 506 3.28 -11.08 39.81
N GLN A 507 3.36 -10.44 38.64
CA GLN A 507 3.33 -11.11 37.34
C GLN A 507 4.72 -11.61 36.88
N ASN A 508 5.70 -11.67 37.78
CA ASN A 508 7.08 -12.12 37.51
C ASN A 508 7.80 -11.33 36.41
N ALA A 509 7.44 -10.07 36.17
CA ALA A 509 8.00 -9.25 35.09
C ALA A 509 9.55 -9.19 35.12
N VAL A 510 10.13 -9.06 36.32
CA VAL A 510 11.59 -8.99 36.51
C VAL A 510 12.28 -10.28 36.06
N ARG A 511 11.81 -11.44 36.51
CA ARG A 511 12.38 -12.75 36.13
C ARG A 511 12.26 -12.99 34.62
N ARG A 512 11.09 -12.67 34.05
CA ARG A 512 10.82 -12.79 32.60
C ARG A 512 11.74 -11.91 31.75
N LEU A 513 11.99 -10.67 32.18
CA LEU A 513 12.95 -9.77 31.51
C LEU A 513 14.38 -10.29 31.59
N ILE A 514 14.76 -10.89 32.72
CA ILE A 514 16.08 -11.48 32.92
C ILE A 514 16.27 -12.73 32.06
N GLU A 515 15.27 -13.60 31.97
CA GLU A 515 15.27 -14.76 31.06
C GLU A 515 15.45 -14.31 29.60
N LEU A 516 14.67 -13.29 29.18
CA LEU A 516 14.80 -12.69 27.86
C LEU A 516 16.21 -12.11 27.64
N LEU A 517 16.76 -11.38 28.62
CA LEU A 517 18.11 -10.83 28.54
C LEU A 517 19.16 -11.92 28.31
N VAL A 518 19.10 -13.02 29.06
CA VAL A 518 20.05 -14.14 28.91
C VAL A 518 19.95 -14.75 27.50
N ASN A 519 18.74 -14.91 26.97
CA ASN A 519 18.54 -15.45 25.63
C ASN A 519 19.04 -14.50 24.53
N VAL A 520 18.74 -13.20 24.65
CA VAL A 520 19.20 -12.16 23.72
C VAL A 520 20.73 -12.01 23.77
N ASP A 521 21.32 -12.03 24.96
CA ASP A 521 22.77 -12.00 25.17
C ASP A 521 23.44 -13.19 24.49
N ARG A 522 22.97 -14.41 24.77
CA ARG A 522 23.53 -15.64 24.18
C ARG A 522 23.57 -15.59 22.65
N GLU A 523 22.47 -15.17 22.04
CA GLU A 523 22.37 -15.08 20.57
C GLU A 523 23.26 -13.98 20.00
N ARG A 524 23.36 -12.84 20.69
CA ARG A 524 24.29 -11.78 20.32
C ARG A 524 25.74 -12.25 20.38
N MET A 525 26.12 -13.00 21.42
CA MET A 525 27.49 -13.55 21.56
C MET A 525 27.81 -14.55 20.45
N LYS A 526 26.85 -15.42 20.11
CA LYS A 526 26.99 -16.32 18.96
C LYS A 526 27.23 -15.57 17.64
N LEU A 527 26.48 -14.50 17.37
CA LEU A 527 26.67 -13.67 16.18
C LEU A 527 28.03 -12.96 16.17
N TYR A 528 28.55 -12.60 17.34
CA TYR A 528 29.88 -12.03 17.47
C TYR A 528 30.97 -13.05 17.12
N GLU A 529 30.88 -14.27 17.64
CA GLU A 529 31.83 -15.38 17.35
C GLU A 529 31.81 -15.79 15.87
N GLU A 530 30.65 -15.70 15.21
CA GLU A 530 30.49 -15.97 13.79
C GLU A 530 30.89 -14.78 12.88
N ASN A 531 31.48 -13.71 13.43
CA ASN A 531 31.86 -12.48 12.73
C ASN A 531 30.69 -11.78 12.00
N ARG A 532 29.44 -12.00 12.44
CA ARG A 532 28.23 -11.41 11.83
C ARG A 532 27.89 -10.05 12.43
N HIS A 533 28.87 -9.15 12.49
CA HIS A 533 28.80 -7.88 13.22
C HIS A 533 27.68 -6.94 12.77
N GLN A 534 27.26 -7.04 11.50
CA GLN A 534 26.17 -6.25 10.94
C GLN A 534 24.83 -6.42 11.67
N TYR A 535 24.62 -7.53 12.37
CA TYR A 535 23.39 -7.80 13.11
C TYR A 535 23.47 -7.45 14.60
N LEU A 536 24.61 -7.02 15.13
CA LEU A 536 24.75 -6.81 16.58
C LEU A 536 23.94 -5.60 17.08
N HIS A 537 23.80 -4.56 16.27
CA HIS A 537 23.14 -3.32 16.67
C HIS A 537 21.69 -3.51 17.11
N GLN A 538 20.92 -4.36 16.43
CA GLN A 538 19.54 -4.65 16.83
C GLN A 538 19.48 -5.35 18.21
N PHE A 539 20.41 -6.27 18.50
CA PHE A 539 20.50 -6.92 19.81
C PHE A 539 20.92 -5.92 20.90
N ASP A 540 21.85 -5.02 20.58
CA ASP A 540 22.25 -3.94 21.48
C ASP A 540 21.07 -3.07 21.90
N VAL A 541 20.20 -2.67 20.95
CA VAL A 541 18.98 -1.89 21.23
C VAL A 541 18.01 -2.66 22.14
N MET A 542 17.83 -3.96 21.92
CA MET A 542 16.98 -4.78 22.78
C MET A 542 17.54 -4.89 24.20
N ILE A 543 18.84 -5.13 24.34
CA ILE A 543 19.52 -5.20 25.64
C ILE A 543 19.40 -3.86 26.36
N GLU A 544 19.58 -2.73 25.67
CA GLU A 544 19.42 -1.40 26.25
C GLU A 544 18.00 -1.20 26.80
N LEU A 545 16.97 -1.66 26.07
CA LEU A 545 15.59 -1.61 26.55
C LEU A 545 15.36 -2.46 27.79
N ILE A 546 15.87 -3.69 27.80
CA ILE A 546 15.71 -4.62 28.93
C ILE A 546 16.45 -4.09 30.17
N VAL A 547 17.72 -3.71 30.04
CA VAL A 547 18.52 -3.13 31.14
C VAL A 547 17.89 -1.82 31.63
N GLY A 548 17.33 -1.02 30.72
CA GLY A 548 16.56 0.17 31.08
C GLY A 548 15.30 -0.13 31.88
N ALA A 549 14.58 -1.21 31.59
CA ALA A 549 13.46 -1.66 32.40
C ALA A 549 13.92 -2.11 33.79
N LEU A 550 14.97 -2.93 33.85
CA LEU A 550 15.54 -3.43 35.10
C LEU A 550 16.07 -2.31 35.99
N ASN A 551 16.62 -1.24 35.42
CA ASN A 551 16.99 -0.01 36.13
C ASN A 551 15.81 0.63 36.86
N ASN A 552 14.64 0.69 36.22
CA ASN A 552 13.46 1.24 36.85
C ASN A 552 12.96 0.33 37.99
N PHE A 553 12.97 -1.00 37.78
CA PHE A 553 12.63 -1.97 38.83
C PHE A 553 13.60 -1.95 40.00
N ALA A 554 14.90 -1.76 39.76
CA ALA A 554 15.92 -1.79 40.80
C ALA A 554 15.77 -0.65 41.83
N LYS A 555 14.95 0.37 41.56
CA LYS A 555 14.60 1.40 42.56
C LYS A 555 13.73 0.85 43.69
N ASP A 556 13.00 -0.25 43.44
CA ASP A 556 12.25 -0.98 44.46
C ASP A 556 13.12 -2.06 45.12
N LEU A 557 13.05 -2.18 46.45
CA LEU A 557 13.91 -3.08 47.21
C LEU A 557 13.64 -4.56 46.92
N SER A 558 12.37 -4.95 46.74
CA SER A 558 12.01 -6.34 46.48
C SER A 558 12.50 -6.78 45.11
N CYS A 559 12.28 -5.94 44.10
CA CYS A 559 12.69 -6.24 42.73
C CYS A 559 14.24 -6.13 42.60
N LYS A 560 14.91 -5.25 43.36
CA LYS A 560 16.38 -5.21 43.51
C LYS A 560 16.96 -6.53 44.02
N THR A 561 16.36 -7.12 45.05
CA THR A 561 16.79 -8.42 45.61
C THR A 561 16.68 -9.53 44.56
N ILE A 562 15.57 -9.59 43.82
CA ILE A 562 15.37 -10.58 42.75
C ILE A 562 16.47 -10.46 41.68
N ILE A 563 16.81 -9.24 41.25
CA ILE A 563 17.86 -9.00 40.24
C ILE A 563 19.23 -9.50 40.73
N LYS A 564 19.54 -9.35 42.02
CA LYS A 564 20.80 -9.82 42.60
C LYS A 564 20.88 -11.34 42.73
N GLU A 565 19.76 -11.98 43.05
CA GLU A 565 19.68 -13.43 43.20
C GLU A 565 19.78 -14.16 41.85
N THR A 566 19.39 -13.51 40.76
CA THR A 566 19.62 -14.01 39.41
C THR A 566 21.07 -13.80 38.99
N ASN A 567 21.74 -14.85 38.51
CA ASN A 567 23.14 -14.84 38.11
C ASN A 567 23.41 -14.08 36.78
N VAL A 568 22.97 -12.82 36.68
CA VAL A 568 23.06 -11.97 35.49
C VAL A 568 23.94 -10.73 35.68
N VAL A 569 24.51 -10.55 36.88
CA VAL A 569 25.44 -9.44 37.17
C VAL A 569 26.62 -9.42 36.21
N ALA A 570 27.17 -10.60 35.85
CA ALA A 570 28.28 -10.71 34.90
C ALA A 570 27.93 -10.13 33.51
N ILE A 571 26.67 -10.26 33.08
CA ILE A 571 26.18 -9.68 31.83
C ILE A 571 26.26 -8.15 31.91
N PHE A 572 25.75 -7.55 33.00
CA PHE A 572 25.79 -6.09 33.20
C PHE A 572 27.21 -5.54 33.27
N VAL A 573 28.13 -6.24 33.95
CA VAL A 573 29.56 -5.85 34.01
C VAL A 573 30.15 -5.85 32.61
N ARG A 574 29.94 -6.90 31.81
CA ARG A 574 30.42 -6.98 30.42
C ARG A 574 29.95 -5.78 29.59
N TYR A 575 28.67 -5.45 29.65
CA TYR A 575 28.10 -4.32 28.91
C TYR A 575 28.59 -2.96 29.43
N SER A 576 28.93 -2.84 30.71
CA SER A 576 29.50 -1.61 31.29
C SER A 576 30.93 -1.27 30.82
N HIS A 577 31.58 -2.21 30.13
CA HIS A 577 32.92 -2.06 29.55
C HIS A 577 32.91 -1.93 28.02
N LEU A 578 31.75 -2.05 27.36
CA LEU A 578 31.66 -1.82 25.92
C LEU A 578 31.83 -0.34 25.57
N PRO A 579 32.35 -0.02 24.38
CA PRO A 579 32.52 1.35 23.92
C PRO A 579 31.21 2.01 23.48
N SER A 580 30.09 1.26 23.38
CA SER A 580 28.77 1.83 23.08
C SER A 580 28.30 2.70 24.24
N CYS A 581 28.25 4.03 24.03
CA CYS A 581 27.97 4.99 25.10
C CYS A 581 26.63 4.73 25.82
N SER A 582 25.57 4.34 25.09
CA SER A 582 24.24 4.12 25.69
C SER A 582 24.19 2.84 26.55
N LEU A 583 24.65 1.70 26.00
CA LEU A 583 24.68 0.42 26.71
C LEU A 583 25.63 0.46 27.92
N GLN A 584 26.78 1.11 27.75
CA GLN A 584 27.74 1.29 28.82
C GLN A 584 27.15 2.09 29.97
N GLN A 585 26.50 3.22 29.65
CA GLN A 585 25.89 4.11 30.64
C GLN A 585 24.75 3.41 31.38
N ILE A 586 23.83 2.76 30.66
CA ILE A 586 22.65 2.14 31.26
C ILE A 586 23.01 0.95 32.14
N SER A 587 24.01 0.16 31.73
CA SER A 587 24.51 -0.97 32.52
C SER A 587 25.28 -0.52 33.75
N SER A 588 26.11 0.54 33.61
CA SER A 588 26.80 1.15 34.75
C SER A 588 25.83 1.74 35.77
N ASN A 589 24.73 2.35 35.31
CA ASN A 589 23.68 2.87 36.20
C ASN A 589 23.00 1.73 36.97
N LEU A 590 22.75 0.58 36.32
CA LEU A 590 22.15 -0.57 37.00
C LEU A 590 23.07 -1.14 38.07
N LEU A 591 24.36 -1.32 37.75
CA LEU A 591 25.34 -1.80 38.73
C LEU A 591 25.43 -0.88 39.96
N LYS A 592 25.39 0.44 39.75
CA LYS A 592 25.32 1.42 40.84
C LYS A 592 24.05 1.26 41.68
N GLU A 593 22.89 1.14 41.06
CA GLU A 593 21.62 0.95 41.75
C GLU A 593 21.60 -0.37 42.56
N LEU A 594 22.27 -1.41 42.05
CA LEU A 594 22.46 -2.67 42.74
C LEU A 594 23.53 -2.62 43.85
N ASN A 595 24.26 -1.51 44.04
CA ASN A 595 25.42 -1.42 44.94
C ASN A 595 26.50 -2.47 44.61
N ILE A 596 26.78 -2.69 43.32
CA ILE A 596 27.82 -3.62 42.85
C ILE A 596 28.99 -2.80 42.31
N ASP A 597 30.17 -3.03 42.87
CA ASP A 597 31.42 -2.44 42.39
C ASP A 597 31.91 -3.22 41.15
N ARG A 598 31.86 -2.57 39.99
CA ARG A 598 32.22 -3.19 38.70
C ARG A 598 33.70 -3.59 38.62
N ASP A 599 34.57 -2.93 39.37
CA ASP A 599 36.02 -3.18 39.32
C ASP A 599 36.43 -4.37 40.22
N ARG A 600 35.55 -4.81 41.13
CA ARG A 600 35.74 -5.98 42.00
C ARG A 600 35.23 -7.29 41.40
N VAL A 601 34.35 -7.22 40.40
CA VAL A 601 33.81 -8.38 39.70
C VAL A 601 34.72 -8.66 38.49
N GLN A 602 35.95 -9.10 38.76
CA GLN A 602 36.82 -9.63 37.70
C GLN A 602 36.30 -11.01 37.29
N SER A 603 35.54 -11.07 36.19
CA SER A 603 35.37 -12.32 35.44
C SER A 603 36.44 -12.36 34.35
N SER A 604 37.22 -13.43 34.34
CA SER A 604 38.31 -13.81 33.42
C SER A 604 38.05 -13.66 31.90
N ASP A 605 36.84 -13.27 31.48
CA ASP A 605 36.45 -13.04 30.09
C ASP A 605 36.52 -11.57 29.64
N SER A 606 36.55 -10.58 30.54
CA SER A 606 36.45 -9.16 30.14
C SER A 606 37.66 -8.64 29.36
N SER A 607 38.85 -9.22 29.60
CA SER A 607 40.12 -8.81 28.98
C SER A 607 40.26 -9.27 27.52
N SER A 608 39.78 -10.47 27.16
CA SER A 608 39.84 -10.96 25.77
C SER A 608 38.83 -10.24 24.87
N TYR A 609 37.64 -9.93 25.40
CA TYR A 609 36.57 -9.23 24.67
C TYR A 609 36.90 -7.75 24.39
N GLN A 610 37.48 -7.01 25.35
CA GLN A 610 37.88 -5.62 25.13
C GLN A 610 38.97 -5.47 24.08
N GLN A 611 39.90 -6.43 24.01
CA GLN A 611 41.04 -6.36 23.09
C GLN A 611 40.64 -6.74 21.65
N SER A 612 39.67 -7.65 21.49
CA SER A 612 39.13 -8.05 20.18
C SER A 612 38.20 -7.00 19.56
N TYR A 613 37.31 -6.37 20.36
CA TYR A 613 36.37 -5.35 19.86
C TYR A 613 37.07 -4.04 19.44
N ASN A 614 38.17 -3.68 20.12
CA ASN A 614 38.97 -2.51 19.76
C ASN A 614 39.68 -2.68 18.39
N ASN A 615 40.05 -3.91 18.01
CA ASN A 615 40.68 -4.16 16.71
C ASN A 615 39.68 -3.97 15.55
N THR A 616 38.41 -4.35 15.71
CA THR A 616 37.37 -4.21 14.66
C THR A 616 36.91 -2.76 14.44
N LEU A 617 36.98 -1.91 15.47
CA LEU A 617 36.69 -0.48 15.38
C LEU A 617 37.79 0.32 14.66
N ILE A 618 39.03 -0.19 14.68
CA ILE A 618 40.16 0.39 13.95
C ILE A 618 40.08 0.05 12.46
N ASP A 619 39.68 -1.18 12.11
CA ASP A 619 39.50 -1.61 10.72
C ASP A 619 38.33 -0.89 10.01
N SER A 620 37.24 -0.61 10.73
CA SER A 620 36.09 0.13 10.18
C SER A 620 36.34 1.64 10.01
N ARG A 621 37.34 2.21 10.71
CA ARG A 621 37.80 3.59 10.50
C ARG A 621 38.84 3.73 9.39
N HIS A 622 39.63 2.69 9.12
CA HIS A 622 40.57 2.69 7.99
C HIS A 622 39.88 2.47 6.63
N ASN A 623 38.69 1.87 6.61
CA ASN A 623 37.88 1.73 5.39
C ASN A 623 36.93 2.92 5.09
N ARG A 624 37.06 4.03 5.83
CA ARG A 624 36.35 5.31 5.56
C ARG A 624 37.31 6.51 5.56
N GLN A 625 38.47 6.35 4.95
CA GLN A 625 39.27 7.47 4.42
C GLN A 625 39.35 7.37 2.91
#